data_AF-A0A1N7PYE1-F1
#
_entry.id   AF-A0A1N7PYE1-F1
#
_cell.length_a   1.000
_cell.length_b   1.000
_cell.length_c   1.000
_cell.angle_alpha   90.00
_cell.angle_beta   90.00
_cell.angle_gamma   90.00
#
_symmetry.space_group_name_H-M   'P 1'
#
loop_
_entity.id
_entity.type
_entity.pdbx_description
1 polymer ?
#
loop_
_entity_poly.entity_id
_entity_poly.type
_entity_poly.pdbx_seq_one_letter_code
_entity_poly.pdbx_strand_id
1 'polypeptide(L)'
;MEKFYSDLTLLLKSEMSIEEVFFYASMIHLVFVKIHPWNDGNGRSARLLEKWFLAEKLDDKAWYMQSEKMYYDQHQTYYSNIRLLGLEFPMLDYKNAFAFLLMLPSSVIKGIEIT
;
A
#
# COMPACT_ATOMS: atom_id res chain seq x y z
N MET A 1 -0.40 -14.83 -9.35
CA MET A 1 0.37 -13.61 -9.72
C MET A 1 -0.12 -12.98 -11.02
N GLU A 2 -0.51 -13.73 -12.04
CA GLU A 2 -0.98 -13.17 -13.33
C GLU A 2 -2.05 -12.08 -13.19
N LYS A 3 -3.10 -12.35 -12.40
CA LYS A 3 -4.16 -11.35 -12.14
C LYS A 3 -3.61 -10.06 -11.52
N PHE A 4 -2.71 -10.16 -10.54
CA PHE A 4 -2.10 -8.99 -9.90
C PHE A 4 -1.34 -8.11 -10.91
N TYR A 5 -0.56 -8.72 -11.81
CA TYR A 5 0.16 -7.96 -12.84
C TYR A 5 -0.76 -7.38 -13.92
N SER A 6 -1.84 -8.09 -14.27
CA SER A 6 -2.86 -7.58 -15.18
C SER A 6 -3.55 -6.34 -14.59
N ASP A 7 -3.98 -6.43 -13.33
CA ASP A 7 -4.63 -5.32 -12.62
C ASP A 7 -3.66 -4.13 -12.48
N LEU A 8 -2.40 -4.37 -12.12
CA LEU A 8 -1.36 -3.33 -12.03
C LEU A 8 -1.14 -2.61 -13.38
N THR A 9 -1.10 -3.37 -14.47
CA THR A 9 -0.96 -2.82 -15.83
C THR A 9 -2.15 -1.92 -16.21
N LEU A 10 -3.36 -2.31 -15.81
CA LEU A 10 -4.55 -1.50 -15.99
C LEU A 10 -4.46 -0.21 -15.17
N LEU A 11 -4.17 -0.32 -13.87
CA LEU A 11 -4.07 0.82 -12.96
C LEU A 11 -3.04 1.85 -13.42
N LEU A 12 -1.88 1.42 -13.92
CA LEU A 12 -0.85 2.34 -14.43
C LEU A 12 -1.34 3.19 -15.61
N LYS A 13 -2.22 2.64 -16.46
CA LYS A 13 -2.76 3.33 -17.65
C LYS A 13 -3.98 4.20 -17.36
N SER A 14 -4.67 4.01 -16.24
CA SER A 14 -5.88 4.76 -15.90
C SER A 14 -5.56 6.18 -15.44
N GLU A 15 -6.34 7.17 -15.89
CA GLU A 15 -6.39 8.47 -15.22
C GLU A 15 -7.03 8.32 -13.84
N MET A 16 -6.50 9.00 -12.83
CA MET A 16 -6.90 8.84 -11.43
C MET A 16 -6.80 10.18 -10.71
N SER A 17 -7.68 10.40 -9.74
CA SER A 17 -7.51 11.45 -8.74
C SER A 17 -6.37 11.10 -7.77
N ILE A 18 -5.89 12.08 -6.99
CA ILE A 18 -4.85 11.84 -5.98
C ILE A 18 -5.34 10.83 -4.94
N GLU A 19 -6.60 10.93 -4.51
CA GLU A 19 -7.22 10.00 -3.56
C GLU A 19 -7.23 8.56 -4.10
N GLU A 20 -7.59 8.38 -5.37
CA GLU A 20 -7.55 7.08 -6.05
C GLU A 20 -6.13 6.53 -6.13
N VAL A 21 -5.14 7.38 -6.44
CA VAL A 21 -3.73 6.97 -6.48
C VAL A 21 -3.28 6.43 -5.13
N PHE A 22 -3.56 7.14 -4.03
CA PHE A 22 -3.22 6.68 -2.68
C PHE A 22 -3.99 5.41 -2.27
N PHE A 23 -5.26 5.32 -2.65
CA PHE A 23 -6.08 4.14 -2.42
C PHE A 23 -5.49 2.91 -3.11
N TYR A 24 -5.19 3.02 -4.41
CA TYR A 24 -4.65 1.91 -5.19
C TYR A 24 -3.21 1.56 -4.81
N ALA A 25 -2.36 2.54 -4.47
CA ALA A 25 -1.03 2.27 -3.93
C ALA A 25 -1.10 1.40 -2.66
N SER A 26 -1.99 1.78 -1.73
CA SER A 26 -2.22 1.03 -0.49
C SER A 26 -2.80 -0.37 -0.75
N MET A 27 -3.71 -0.50 -1.71
CA MET A 27 -4.27 -1.78 -2.12
C MET A 27 -3.21 -2.69 -2.77
N ILE A 28 -2.33 -2.14 -3.61
CA ILE A 28 -1.21 -2.88 -4.23
C ILE A 28 -0.31 -3.46 -3.14
N HIS A 29 0.06 -2.65 -2.13
CA HIS A 29 0.81 -3.12 -0.97
C HIS A 29 0.09 -4.27 -0.27
N LEU A 30 -1.16 -4.04 0.14
CA LEU A 30 -1.95 -4.97 0.93
C LEU A 30 -2.15 -6.31 0.23
N VAL A 31 -2.55 -6.27 -1.05
CA VAL A 31 -2.76 -7.46 -1.86
C VAL A 31 -1.43 -8.20 -2.04
N PHE A 32 -0.33 -7.50 -2.31
CA PHE A 32 0.97 -8.14 -2.52
C PHE A 32 1.46 -8.89 -1.27
N VAL A 33 1.38 -8.26 -0.08
CA VAL A 33 1.77 -8.94 1.17
C VAL A 33 0.86 -10.10 1.52
N LYS A 34 -0.41 -10.07 1.08
CA LYS A 34 -1.36 -11.17 1.29
C LYS A 34 -1.17 -12.32 0.32
N ILE A 35 -0.80 -12.05 -0.93
CA ILE A 35 -0.41 -13.11 -1.87
C ILE A 35 0.87 -13.79 -1.37
N HIS A 36 1.81 -13.02 -0.80
CA HIS A 36 3.09 -13.50 -0.25
C HIS A 36 3.84 -14.45 -1.22
N PRO A 37 4.11 -14.03 -2.48
CA PRO A 37 4.53 -14.94 -3.55
C PRO A 37 5.95 -15.52 -3.42
N TRP A 38 6.77 -15.01 -2.50
CA TRP A 38 8.16 -15.45 -2.35
C TRP A 38 8.44 -16.02 -0.96
N ASN A 39 9.56 -16.75 -0.83
CA ASN A 39 10.04 -17.29 0.44
C ASN A 39 10.48 -16.18 1.41
N ASP A 40 11.04 -15.07 0.92
CA ASP A 40 11.44 -13.91 1.70
C ASP A 40 11.30 -12.64 0.82
N GLY A 41 11.27 -11.46 1.45
CA GLY A 41 11.31 -10.18 0.77
C GLY A 41 9.93 -9.56 0.49
N ASN A 42 8.84 -10.26 0.75
CA ASN A 42 7.49 -9.80 0.39
C ASN A 42 7.14 -8.43 0.97
N GLY A 43 7.41 -8.19 2.25
CA GLY A 43 7.17 -6.89 2.88
C GLY A 43 8.05 -5.76 2.34
N ARG A 44 9.30 -6.05 1.97
CA ARG A 44 10.21 -5.07 1.36
C ARG A 44 9.71 -4.67 -0.01
N SER A 45 9.35 -5.62 -0.85
CA SER A 45 8.88 -5.31 -2.19
C SER A 45 7.47 -4.75 -2.20
N ALA A 46 6.60 -5.08 -1.24
CA ALA A 46 5.29 -4.44 -1.15
C ALA A 46 5.40 -2.93 -0.93
N ARG A 47 6.29 -2.50 -0.01
CA ARG A 47 6.61 -1.08 0.20
C ARG A 47 7.24 -0.43 -1.03
N LEU A 48 8.13 -1.15 -1.71
CA LEU A 48 8.74 -0.66 -2.95
C LEU A 48 7.71 -0.48 -4.07
N LEU A 49 6.82 -1.46 -4.26
CA LEU A 49 5.75 -1.43 -5.28
C LEU A 49 4.76 -0.29 -4.99
N GLU A 50 4.39 -0.09 -3.73
CA GLU A 50 3.56 1.04 -3.30
C GLU A 50 4.18 2.38 -3.70
N LYS A 51 5.43 2.62 -3.32
CA LYS A 51 6.13 3.88 -3.64
C LYS A 51 6.42 4.06 -5.11
N TRP A 52 6.78 2.99 -5.80
CA TRP A 52 6.96 3.02 -7.24
C TRP A 52 5.65 3.41 -7.93
N PHE A 53 4.53 2.81 -7.56
CA PHE A 53 3.23 3.17 -8.13
C PHE A 53 2.87 4.64 -7.84
N LEU A 54 3.16 5.16 -6.64
CA LEU A 54 2.98 6.59 -6.35
C LEU A 54 3.85 7.46 -7.26
N ALA A 55 5.11 7.12 -7.48
CA ALA A 55 6.01 7.88 -8.35
C ALA A 55 5.57 7.86 -9.82
N GLU A 56 5.11 6.71 -10.32
CA GLU A 56 4.54 6.59 -11.67
C GLU A 56 3.29 7.47 -11.86
N LYS A 57 2.52 7.71 -10.79
CA LYS A 57 1.27 8.47 -10.84
C LYS A 57 1.40 9.95 -10.49
N LEU A 58 2.32 10.31 -9.59
CA LEU A 58 2.45 11.65 -9.01
C LEU A 58 3.80 12.30 -9.28
N ASP A 59 4.60 11.71 -10.18
CA ASP A 59 5.97 12.12 -10.53
C ASP A 59 7.05 11.74 -9.49
N ASP A 60 8.32 11.90 -9.86
CA ASP A 60 9.51 11.45 -9.11
C ASP A 60 9.60 12.01 -7.69
N LYS A 61 8.90 13.11 -7.39
CA LYS A 61 8.86 13.68 -6.03
C LYS A 61 8.20 12.73 -5.03
N ALA A 62 7.34 11.82 -5.47
CA ALA A 62 6.72 10.84 -4.58
C ALA A 62 7.73 9.88 -3.93
N TRP A 63 8.93 9.69 -4.51
CA TRP A 63 10.00 8.87 -3.93
C TRP A 63 10.48 9.38 -2.56
N TYR A 64 10.38 10.70 -2.31
CA TYR A 64 10.80 11.33 -1.07
C TYR A 64 9.80 11.15 0.08
N MET A 65 8.60 10.65 -0.20
CA MET A 65 7.60 10.33 0.82
C MET A 65 8.17 9.31 1.82
N GLN A 66 8.06 9.65 3.10
CA GLN A 66 8.58 8.84 4.21
C GLN A 66 7.56 7.79 4.68
N SER A 67 6.88 7.10 3.74
CA SER A 67 5.86 6.10 4.07
C SER A 67 6.45 4.90 4.81
N GLU A 68 7.68 4.49 4.51
CA GLU A 68 8.36 3.42 5.23
C GLU A 68 8.67 3.79 6.68
N LYS A 69 9.05 5.05 6.93
CA LYS A 69 9.23 5.54 8.30
C LYS A 69 7.92 5.50 9.07
N MET A 70 6.81 5.91 8.45
CA MET A 70 5.49 5.82 9.07
C MET A 70 5.14 4.36 9.41
N TYR A 71 5.33 3.41 8.50
CA TYR A 71 5.09 1.98 8.78
C TYR A 71 6.02 1.44 9.88
N TYR A 72 7.28 1.89 9.91
CA TYR A 72 8.24 1.50 10.94
C TYR A 72 7.84 2.05 12.32
N ASP A 73 7.50 3.33 12.42
CA ASP A 73 7.08 3.96 13.67
C ASP A 73 5.73 3.40 14.17
N GLN A 74 4.88 2.95 13.25
CA GLN A 74 3.56 2.34 13.51
C GLN A 74 3.57 0.82 13.33
N HIS A 75 4.70 0.15 13.57
CA HIS A 75 4.92 -1.27 13.23
C HIS A 75 3.82 -2.20 13.76
N GLN A 76 3.40 -2.02 15.02
CA GLN A 76 2.34 -2.84 15.61
C GLN A 76 1.00 -2.64 14.89
N THR A 77 0.63 -1.38 14.65
CA THR A 77 -0.58 -0.99 13.90
C THR A 77 -0.55 -1.54 12.47
N TYR A 78 0.60 -1.49 11.80
CA TYR A 78 0.79 -2.03 10.45
C TYR A 78 0.45 -3.52 10.40
N TYR A 79 1.05 -4.34 11.27
CA TYR A 79 0.77 -5.77 11.29
C TYR A 79 -0.64 -6.10 11.81
N SER A 80 -1.17 -5.35 12.77
CA SER A 80 -2.55 -5.56 13.23
C SER A 80 -3.54 -5.32 12.10
N ASN A 81 -3.38 -4.24 11.33
CA ASN A 81 -4.27 -3.90 10.23
C ASN A 81 -4.21 -4.93 9.10
N ILE A 82 -3.02 -5.45 8.76
CA ILE A 82 -2.91 -6.56 7.80
C ILE A 82 -3.63 -7.80 8.31
N ARG A 83 -3.52 -8.13 9.60
CA ARG A 83 -4.14 -9.33 10.19
C ARG A 83 -5.66 -9.28 10.23
N LEU A 84 -6.27 -8.08 10.28
CA LEU A 84 -7.74 -7.93 10.27
C LEU A 84 -8.41 -8.54 9.04
N LEU A 85 -7.70 -8.66 7.91
CA LEU A 85 -8.24 -9.31 6.71
C LEU A 85 -8.38 -10.82 6.87
N GLY A 86 -7.71 -11.45 7.85
CA GLY A 86 -7.62 -12.91 7.97
C GLY A 86 -6.26 -13.46 7.57
N LEU A 87 -6.04 -14.76 7.80
CA LEU A 87 -4.76 -15.42 7.56
C LEU A 87 -4.69 -16.08 6.17
N GLU A 88 -5.72 -16.86 5.83
CA GLU A 88 -5.74 -17.65 4.60
C GLU A 88 -6.19 -16.80 3.40
N PHE A 89 -5.39 -16.78 2.33
CA PHE A 89 -5.63 -15.94 1.16
C PHE A 89 -7.05 -16.09 0.54
N PRO A 90 -7.62 -17.31 0.40
CA PRO A 90 -8.97 -17.48 -0.13
C PRO A 90 -10.09 -16.97 0.80
N MET A 91 -9.77 -16.74 2.07
CA MET A 91 -10.73 -16.37 3.12
C MET A 91 -10.60 -14.90 3.54
N LEU A 92 -9.83 -14.10 2.80
CA LEU A 92 -9.59 -12.71 3.18
C LEU A 92 -10.86 -11.87 3.09
N ASP A 93 -11.15 -11.10 4.14
CA ASP A 93 -12.24 -10.13 4.18
C ASP A 93 -11.72 -8.71 3.96
N TYR A 94 -11.78 -8.25 2.72
CA TYR A 94 -11.37 -6.90 2.34
C TYR A 94 -12.27 -5.79 2.89
N LYS A 95 -13.43 -6.10 3.50
CA LYS A 95 -14.21 -5.10 4.25
C LYS A 95 -13.41 -4.54 5.42
N ASN A 96 -12.45 -5.30 5.93
CA ASN A 96 -11.56 -4.89 7.02
C ASN A 96 -10.28 -4.19 6.54
N ALA A 97 -10.13 -3.94 5.23
CA ALA A 97 -8.93 -3.31 4.67
C ALA A 97 -8.79 -1.83 5.05
N PHE A 98 -9.90 -1.14 5.35
CA PHE A 98 -9.95 0.32 5.48
C PHE A 98 -8.88 0.88 6.44
N ALA A 99 -8.68 0.24 7.60
CA ALA A 99 -7.68 0.67 8.58
C ALA A 99 -6.25 0.62 8.01
N PHE A 100 -5.92 -0.38 7.19
CA PHE A 100 -4.64 -0.46 6.49
C PHE A 100 -4.52 0.63 5.43
N LEU A 101 -5.57 0.83 4.63
CA LEU A 101 -5.55 1.80 3.51
C LEU A 101 -5.35 3.25 3.96
N LEU A 102 -5.74 3.59 5.19
CA LEU A 102 -5.51 4.91 5.76
C LEU A 102 -4.07 5.15 6.23
N MET A 103 -3.24 4.11 6.36
CA MET A 103 -1.88 4.27 6.86
C MET A 103 -1.02 5.07 5.88
N LEU A 104 -1.06 4.77 4.58
CA LEU A 104 -0.26 5.49 3.59
C LEU A 104 -0.61 6.99 3.51
N PRO A 105 -1.88 7.42 3.36
CA PRO A 105 -2.23 8.84 3.45
C PRO A 105 -1.77 9.52 4.75
N SER A 106 -1.77 8.79 5.88
CA SER A 106 -1.31 9.36 7.16
C SER A 106 0.18 9.74 7.14
N SER A 107 0.98 9.16 6.25
CA SER A 107 2.41 9.50 6.09
C SER A 107 2.66 10.89 5.53
N VAL A 108 1.66 11.50 4.87
CA VAL A 108 1.73 12.87 4.38
C VAL A 108 0.92 13.84 5.23
N ILE A 109 -0.20 13.40 5.82
CA ILE A 109 -1.07 14.26 6.63
C ILE A 109 -0.42 14.65 7.96
N LYS A 110 0.32 13.73 8.62
CA LYS A 110 1.03 14.04 9.87
C LYS A 110 2.23 14.99 9.69
N GLY A 111 2.62 15.30 8.45
CA GLY A 111 3.65 16.31 8.15
C GLY A 111 3.17 17.76 8.31
N ILE A 112 1.87 17.97 8.55
CA ILE A 112 1.29 19.27 8.87
C ILE A 112 0.95 19.25 10.36
N GLU A 113 1.93 19.57 11.22
CA GLU A 113 1.59 20.09 12.53
C GLU A 113 0.81 21.39 12.30
N ILE A 114 -0.51 21.34 12.47
CA ILE A 114 -1.31 22.54 12.61
C ILE A 114 -0.97 23.10 13.99
N THR A 115 0.01 24.00 14.04
CA THR A 115 0.21 24.96 15.13
C THR A 115 -1.04 25.77 15.40
#